data_AF-A0A429JMS6-F1
#
_entry.id   AF-A0A429JMS6-F1
#
_cell.length_a   1.000
_cell.length_b   1.000
_cell.length_c   1.000
_cell.angle_alpha   90.00
_cell.angle_beta   90.00
_cell.angle_gamma   90.00
#
_symmetry.space_group_name_H-M   'P 1'
#
loop_
_entity.id
_entity.type
_entity.pdbx_description
1 polymer ?
#
loop_
_entity_poly.entity_id
_entity_poly.type
_entity_poly.pdbx_seq_one_letter_code
_entity_poly.pdbx_strand_id
1 'polypeptide(L)'
;LPLPQPATNATCPACFAPPGALHAEHCDIARCALTGRQRDACHPANVCNTVWSGHYPGVAECAEYGFYYRHGADGYEPCNADDPDAHHDLNRLYAECHWDVAAQRMVIPG
;
A
#
# COMPACT_ATOMS: atom_id res chain seq x y z
N LEU A 1 -2.76 14.99 4.74
CA LEU A 1 -3.84 14.38 5.54
C LEU A 1 -3.61 12.88 5.52
N PRO A 2 -3.62 12.18 6.67
CA PRO A 2 -3.49 10.73 6.69
C PRO A 2 -4.64 10.12 5.86
N LEU A 3 -4.32 9.12 5.05
CA LEU A 3 -5.36 8.38 4.32
C LEU A 3 -6.19 7.61 5.36
N PRO A 4 -7.53 7.74 5.37
CA PRO A 4 -8.37 6.99 6.28
C PRO A 4 -8.13 5.50 6.05
N GLN A 5 -7.64 4.77 7.05
CA GLN A 5 -7.38 3.35 6.90
C GLN A 5 -8.71 2.62 6.71
N PRO A 6 -8.94 1.91 5.60
CA PRO A 6 -10.14 1.12 5.43
C PRO A 6 -10.19 0.06 6.53
N ALA A 7 -11.39 -0.22 7.03
CA ALA A 7 -11.59 -1.35 7.92
C ALA A 7 -11.09 -2.63 7.25
N THR A 8 -10.48 -3.53 8.04
CA THR A 8 -10.08 -4.87 7.61
C THR A 8 -11.24 -5.54 6.85
N ASN A 9 -11.00 -6.06 5.64
CA ASN A 9 -11.98 -6.66 4.71
C ASN A 9 -12.96 -5.70 4.00
N ALA A 10 -12.74 -4.39 4.02
CA ALA A 10 -13.53 -3.49 3.20
C ALA A 10 -13.23 -3.68 1.70
N THR A 11 -14.22 -3.38 0.85
CA THR A 11 -13.98 -3.22 -0.59
C THR A 11 -12.99 -2.09 -0.86
N CYS A 12 -12.29 -2.14 -1.99
CA CYS A 12 -11.40 -1.06 -2.39
C CYS A 12 -12.19 0.25 -2.46
N PRO A 13 -11.79 1.33 -1.76
CA PRO A 13 -12.60 2.54 -1.70
C PRO A 13 -12.65 3.32 -3.02
N ALA A 14 -11.74 3.04 -3.96
CA ALA A 14 -11.71 3.68 -5.28
C ALA A 14 -12.50 2.92 -6.34
N CYS A 15 -12.41 1.58 -6.37
CA CYS A 15 -13.00 0.77 -7.43
C CYS A 15 -14.00 -0.30 -6.95
N PHE A 16 -14.27 -0.34 -5.65
CA PHE A 16 -15.21 -1.25 -4.99
C PHE A 16 -14.91 -2.75 -5.15
N ALA A 17 -13.70 -3.12 -5.60
CA ALA A 17 -13.29 -4.52 -5.68
C ALA A 17 -13.33 -5.17 -4.28
N PRO A 18 -13.95 -6.34 -4.11
CA PRO A 18 -13.90 -7.07 -2.84
C PRO A 18 -12.50 -7.67 -2.60
N PRO A 19 -12.12 -7.95 -1.34
CA PRO A 19 -10.89 -8.66 -1.06
C PRO A 19 -10.80 -9.97 -1.85
N GLY A 20 -9.63 -10.26 -2.44
CA GLY A 20 -9.40 -11.42 -3.30
C GLY A 20 -9.77 -11.22 -4.77
N ALA A 21 -10.44 -10.13 -5.15
CA ALA A 21 -10.70 -9.78 -6.53
C ALA A 21 -9.62 -8.85 -7.11
N LEU A 22 -9.44 -8.89 -8.43
CA LEU A 22 -8.62 -7.92 -9.15
C LEU A 22 -9.23 -6.52 -9.05
N HIS A 23 -8.39 -5.51 -8.94
CA HIS A 23 -8.80 -4.12 -9.12
C HIS A 23 -9.39 -3.87 -10.52
N ALA A 24 -10.27 -2.87 -10.62
CA ALA A 24 -10.81 -2.38 -11.89
C ALA A 24 -9.76 -1.59 -12.69
N GLU A 25 -10.05 -1.35 -13.98
CA GLU A 25 -9.11 -0.80 -14.96
C GLU A 25 -8.58 0.61 -14.63
N HIS A 26 -9.33 1.45 -13.93
CA HIS A 26 -8.90 2.81 -13.58
C HIS A 26 -8.91 3.03 -12.07
N CYS A 27 -8.27 2.13 -11.33
CA CYS A 27 -8.13 2.24 -9.88
C CYS A 27 -6.80 2.94 -9.52
N ASP A 28 -6.91 4.11 -8.92
CA ASP A 28 -5.79 4.92 -8.40
C ASP A 28 -5.11 4.29 -7.17
N ILE A 29 -5.79 3.39 -6.47
CA ILE A 29 -5.19 2.61 -5.38
C ILE A 29 -4.33 1.48 -5.94
N ALA A 30 -4.77 0.83 -7.00
CA ALA A 30 -4.13 -0.36 -7.55
C ALA A 30 -2.65 -0.12 -7.89
N ARG A 31 -1.83 -1.14 -7.63
CA ARG A 31 -0.44 -1.18 -8.07
C ARG A 31 -0.31 -1.99 -9.36
N CYS A 32 0.64 -1.60 -10.18
CA CYS A 32 1.07 -2.37 -11.34
C CYS A 32 1.82 -3.63 -10.87
N ALA A 33 1.34 -4.80 -11.26
CA ALA A 33 1.98 -6.09 -10.97
C ALA A 33 3.47 -6.16 -11.38
N LEU A 34 3.85 -5.42 -12.42
CA LEU A 34 5.19 -5.46 -13.00
C LEU A 34 6.16 -4.43 -12.40
N THR A 35 5.65 -3.35 -11.82
CA THR A 35 6.49 -2.20 -11.40
C THR A 35 6.24 -1.72 -9.98
N GLY A 36 5.17 -2.15 -9.34
CA GLY A 36 4.75 -1.67 -8.02
C GLY A 36 4.24 -0.22 -7.98
N ARG A 37 4.27 0.51 -9.10
CA ARG A 37 3.78 1.91 -9.19
C ARG A 37 2.26 1.95 -9.32
N GLN A 38 1.67 3.13 -9.09
CA GLN A 38 0.25 3.36 -9.31
C GLN A 38 -0.14 2.98 -10.75
N ARG A 39 -1.25 2.24 -10.90
CA ARG A 39 -1.62 1.63 -12.18
C ARG A 39 -2.31 2.57 -13.16
N ASP A 40 -2.95 3.65 -12.69
CA ASP A 40 -3.94 4.48 -13.42
C ASP A 40 -3.66 4.75 -14.92
N ALA A 41 -2.41 4.90 -15.35
CA ALA A 41 -2.02 5.10 -16.76
C ALA A 41 -0.90 4.17 -17.27
N CYS A 42 -0.69 3.00 -16.67
CA CYS A 42 0.57 2.26 -16.82
C CYS A 42 0.68 1.44 -18.12
N HIS A 43 -0.38 0.74 -18.56
CA HIS A 43 -0.35 -0.13 -19.74
C HIS A 43 -1.70 -0.18 -20.45
N PRO A 44 -1.74 -0.29 -21.80
CA PRO A 44 -2.97 -0.64 -22.50
C PRO A 44 -3.36 -2.09 -22.12
N ALA A 45 -4.56 -2.27 -21.57
CA ALA A 45 -5.17 -3.52 -21.06
C ALA A 45 -4.88 -3.91 -19.58
N ASN A 46 -5.74 -4.81 -19.06
CA ASN A 46 -5.75 -5.32 -17.67
C ASN A 46 -4.67 -6.38 -17.36
N VAL A 47 -3.51 -6.31 -18.00
CA VAL A 47 -2.44 -7.32 -17.87
C VAL A 47 -1.59 -7.17 -16.61
N CYS A 48 -1.71 -6.04 -15.91
CA CYS A 48 -0.88 -5.71 -14.74
C CYS A 48 -1.70 -5.47 -13.47
N ASN A 49 -2.93 -6.02 -13.41
CA ASN A 49 -3.82 -5.83 -12.27
C ASN A 49 -3.30 -6.62 -11.06
N THR A 50 -3.37 -5.97 -9.91
CA THR A 50 -3.11 -6.60 -8.61
C THR A 50 -4.44 -6.96 -7.93
N VAL A 51 -4.37 -7.93 -7.03
CA VAL A 51 -5.51 -8.35 -6.20
C VAL A 51 -5.67 -7.36 -5.06
N TRP A 52 -6.90 -6.92 -4.80
CA TRP A 52 -7.21 -6.16 -3.60
C TRP A 52 -7.12 -7.07 -2.37
N SER A 53 -6.23 -6.77 -1.43
CA SER A 53 -6.02 -7.58 -0.22
C SER A 53 -6.98 -7.23 0.93
N GLY A 54 -7.83 -6.21 0.76
CA GLY A 54 -8.59 -5.60 1.85
C GLY A 54 -7.89 -4.42 2.54
N HIS A 55 -6.63 -4.13 2.18
CA HIS A 55 -5.85 -3.03 2.75
C HIS A 55 -5.14 -2.23 1.66
N TYR A 56 -4.84 -0.95 1.94
CA TYR A 56 -4.03 -0.15 1.03
C TYR A 56 -2.69 -0.84 0.71
N PRO A 57 -2.21 -0.79 -0.54
CA PRO A 57 -0.94 -1.41 -0.91
C PRO A 57 0.21 -0.88 -0.06
N GLY A 58 0.98 -1.79 0.53
CA GLY A 58 2.08 -1.46 1.43
C GLY A 58 1.74 -1.53 2.93
N VAL A 59 0.46 -1.57 3.33
CA VAL A 59 0.08 -1.63 4.75
C VAL A 59 0.58 -2.92 5.41
N ALA A 60 0.41 -4.06 4.75
CA ALA A 60 0.86 -5.35 5.28
C ALA A 60 2.39 -5.38 5.47
N GLU A 61 3.13 -4.85 4.49
CA GLU A 61 4.58 -4.73 4.53
C GLU A 61 5.05 -3.77 5.63
N CYS A 62 4.43 -2.60 5.76
CA CYS A 62 4.74 -1.67 6.84
C CYS A 62 4.54 -2.31 8.22
N ALA A 63 3.46 -3.09 8.40
CA ALA A 63 3.22 -3.80 9.64
C ALA A 63 4.26 -4.90 9.89
N GLU A 64 4.59 -5.68 8.87
CA GLU A 64 5.62 -6.73 8.94
C GLU A 64 7.02 -6.16 9.26
N TYR A 65 7.36 -5.00 8.70
CA TYR A 65 8.68 -4.40 8.82
C TYR A 65 8.81 -3.38 9.95
N GLY A 66 7.73 -3.11 10.69
CA GLY A 66 7.72 -2.11 11.75
C GLY A 66 7.87 -0.67 11.24
N PHE A 67 7.41 -0.37 10.02
CA PHE A 67 7.46 0.96 9.45
C PHE A 67 6.23 1.75 9.87
N TYR A 68 6.38 2.48 10.98
CA TYR A 68 5.36 3.35 11.52
C TYR A 68 5.89 4.77 11.72
N TYR A 69 4.99 5.74 11.55
CA TYR A 69 5.22 7.13 11.88
C TYR A 69 4.05 7.69 12.67
N ARG A 70 4.30 8.75 13.41
CA ARG A 70 3.26 9.62 13.99
C ARG A 70 3.57 11.08 13.67
N HIS A 71 2.57 11.93 13.88
CA HIS A 71 2.77 13.37 13.83
C HIS A 71 3.34 13.86 15.17
N GLY A 72 4.59 14.32 15.14
CA GLY A 72 5.24 14.99 16.26
C GLY A 72 5.28 16.51 16.11
N ALA A 73 5.98 17.18 17.01
CA ALA A 73 6.04 18.64 17.06
C ALA A 73 6.71 19.24 15.81
N ASP A 74 7.72 18.55 15.28
CA ASP A 74 8.53 19.01 14.14
C ASP A 74 8.19 18.30 12.82
N GLY A 75 7.06 17.57 12.78
CA GLY A 75 6.57 16.89 11.58
C GLY A 75 6.44 15.38 11.76
N TYR A 76 6.93 14.62 10.78
CA TYR A 76 6.82 13.15 10.79
C TYR A 76 7.95 12.55 11.64
N GLU A 77 7.59 11.76 12.64
CA GLU A 77 8.54 11.08 13.52
C GLU A 77 8.33 9.56 13.44
N PRO A 78 9.41 8.76 13.34
CA PRO A 78 9.32 7.31 13.47
C PRO A 78 8.73 6.92 14.83
N CYS A 79 7.87 5.91 14.85
CA CYS A 79 7.28 5.38 16.08
C CYS A 79 7.10 3.86 16.01
N ASN A 80 6.57 3.27 17.07
CA ASN A 80 6.17 1.87 17.12
C ASN A 80 4.70 1.71 16.71
N ALA A 81 4.29 0.49 16.41
CA ALA A 81 2.91 0.14 16.06
C ALA A 81 1.91 0.48 17.17
N ASP A 82 2.32 0.31 18.43
CA ASP A 82 1.47 0.51 19.61
C ASP A 82 1.50 1.94 20.15
N ASP A 83 2.28 2.83 19.54
CA ASP A 83 2.29 4.24 19.93
C ASP A 83 0.94 4.89 19.59
N PRO A 84 0.43 5.80 20.45
CA PRO A 84 -0.73 6.61 20.11
C PRO A 84 -0.53 7.33 18.78
N ASP A 85 -1.58 7.33 17.95
CA ASP A 85 -1.60 7.98 16.63
C ASP A 85 -0.57 7.41 15.63
N ALA A 86 -0.12 6.16 15.84
CA ALA A 86 0.72 5.46 14.87
C ALA A 86 0.00 5.23 13.54
N HIS A 87 0.71 5.49 12.45
CA HIS A 87 0.28 5.26 11.09
C HIS A 87 1.36 4.49 10.32
N HIS A 88 0.94 3.69 9.34
CA HIS A 88 1.87 2.95 8.48
C HIS A 88 2.68 3.92 7.59
N ASP A 89 4.00 3.84 7.65
CA ASP A 89 4.91 4.71 6.90
C ASP A 89 5.15 4.19 5.47
N LEU A 90 4.14 4.41 4.61
CA LEU A 90 4.21 4.05 3.20
C LEU A 90 5.32 4.82 2.47
N ASN A 91 5.63 6.04 2.89
CA ASN A 91 6.70 6.83 2.26
C ASN A 91 8.06 6.15 2.48
N ARG A 92 8.34 5.75 3.72
CA ARG A 92 9.53 4.96 4.05
C ARG A 92 9.56 3.64 3.31
N LEU A 93 8.43 2.92 3.24
CA LEU A 93 8.34 1.67 2.49
C LEU A 93 8.76 1.85 1.02
N TYR A 94 8.21 2.84 0.31
CA TYR A 94 8.57 3.06 -1.10
C TYR A 94 9.95 3.69 -1.28
N ALA A 95 10.54 4.28 -0.24
CA ALA A 95 11.90 4.82 -0.28
C ALA A 95 12.98 3.76 0.00
N GLU A 96 12.72 2.81 0.91
CA GLU A 96 13.71 1.85 1.40
C GLU A 96 13.54 0.44 0.78
N CYS A 97 12.34 0.08 0.33
CA CYS A 97 12.07 -1.25 -0.23
C CYS A 97 12.02 -1.24 -1.76
N HIS A 98 12.07 -2.43 -2.36
CA HIS A 98 11.86 -2.61 -3.79
C HIS A 98 10.66 -3.52 -4.05
N TRP A 99 10.03 -3.37 -5.22
CA TRP A 99 8.92 -4.22 -5.64
C TRP A 99 9.45 -5.58 -6.10
N ASP A 100 8.96 -6.65 -5.48
CA ASP A 100 9.13 -8.01 -5.99
C ASP A 100 7.98 -8.35 -6.94
N VAL A 101 8.31 -8.60 -8.22
CA VAL A 101 7.31 -8.86 -9.27
C VAL A 101 6.59 -10.20 -9.07
N ALA A 102 7.27 -11.21 -8.53
CA ALA A 102 6.71 -12.55 -8.39
C ALA A 102 5.71 -12.62 -7.22
N ALA A 103 6.06 -12.00 -6.09
CA ALA A 103 5.24 -11.92 -4.89
C ALA A 103 4.24 -10.75 -4.91
N GLN A 104 4.40 -9.81 -5.85
CA GLN A 104 3.59 -8.60 -5.96
C GLN A 104 3.51 -7.81 -4.64
N ARG A 105 4.66 -7.58 -4.01
CA ARG A 105 4.79 -6.80 -2.77
C ARG A 105 6.11 -6.06 -2.66
N MET A 106 6.17 -5.09 -1.76
CA MET A 106 7.42 -4.43 -1.40
C MET A 106 8.23 -5.34 -0.48
N VAL A 107 9.54 -5.47 -0.74
CA VAL A 107 10.45 -6.28 0.07
C VAL A 107 11.70 -5.48 0.45
N ILE A 108 12.22 -5.74 1.65
CA ILE A 108 13.47 -5.14 2.12
C ILE A 108 14.63 -5.62 1.21
N PRO A 109 15.54 -4.73 0.77
CA PRO A 109 16.74 -5.15 0.06
C PRO A 109 17.59 -6.08 0.93
N GLY A 110 18.02 -7.21 0.36
CA GLY A 110 18.91 -8.17 1.03
C GLY A 110 20.33 -7.65 1.22
#